data_AF-A0A0E0CTR9-F1
#
_entry.id   AF-A0A0E0CTR9-F1
#
_cell.length_a   1.000
_cell.length_b   1.000
_cell.length_c   1.000
_cell.angle_alpha   90.00
_cell.angle_beta   90.00
_cell.angle_gamma   90.00
#
_symmetry.space_group_name_H-M   'P 1'
#
loop_
_entity.id
_entity.type
_entity.pdbx_description
1 polymer ?
#
loop_
_entity_poly.entity_id
_entity_poly.type
_entity_poly.pdbx_seq_one_letter_code
_entity_poly.pdbx_strand_id
1 'polypeptide(L)'
;MSNARDLVDSMLNYVFNRSRDDPIAVHQGSLIEMTGPKRGIALIPECLFEFDMRIKTGEKEEDDLQLIDGMIELDEMIMPETPHTTRINGDSGSVDMCLANVSDGVEATVEVVISELMVNGFDLSISCVVSSSRYEYDGSKEFQIFGGSIGEACGLRRFVLAVYLDTVMQLKLKVDQKGSNGVEHCCSFACELHGCASEDVRLEEVASISVKVTWSALIE
;
A
#
# COMPACT_ATOMS: atom_id res chain seq x y z
N MET A 1 -5.68 -12.80 -7.65
CA MET A 1 -4.33 -12.26 -7.43
C MET A 1 -4.02 -11.12 -8.40
N SER A 2 -3.07 -10.26 -8.04
CA SER A 2 -2.35 -9.37 -8.96
C SER A 2 -0.88 -9.29 -8.56
N ASN A 3 0.01 -9.16 -9.54
CA ASN A 3 1.45 -9.17 -9.34
C ASN A 3 2.18 -8.32 -10.39
N ALA A 4 3.37 -7.90 -10.02
CA ALA A 4 4.31 -7.22 -10.89
C ALA A 4 5.50 -8.12 -11.21
N ARG A 5 6.01 -8.01 -12.44
CA ARG A 5 7.28 -8.57 -12.90
C ARG A 5 8.11 -7.46 -13.50
N ASP A 6 9.23 -7.18 -12.88
CA ASP A 6 10.20 -6.20 -13.33
C ASP A 6 11.53 -6.87 -13.70
N LEU A 7 12.48 -6.06 -14.16
CA LEU A 7 13.81 -6.55 -14.55
C LEU A 7 14.74 -6.86 -13.36
N VAL A 8 14.31 -6.63 -12.10
CA VAL A 8 15.18 -6.87 -10.93
C VAL A 8 15.47 -8.37 -10.78
N ASP A 9 14.42 -9.19 -10.82
CA ASP A 9 14.54 -10.65 -10.74
C ASP A 9 13.60 -11.41 -11.68
N SER A 10 12.69 -10.71 -12.38
CA SER A 10 11.63 -11.30 -13.24
C SER A 10 10.69 -12.28 -12.53
N MET A 11 10.73 -12.34 -11.21
CA MET A 11 9.89 -13.19 -10.37
C MET A 11 8.56 -12.49 -10.05
N LEU A 12 7.60 -13.28 -9.57
CA LEU A 12 6.29 -12.80 -9.14
C LEU A 12 6.42 -11.94 -7.88
N ASN A 13 6.22 -10.64 -8.01
CA ASN A 13 6.07 -9.73 -6.87
C ASN A 13 4.59 -9.40 -6.65
N TYR A 14 3.94 -10.18 -5.79
CA TYR A 14 2.50 -10.08 -5.55
C TYR A 14 2.12 -8.78 -4.84
N VAL A 15 1.26 -7.98 -5.48
CA VAL A 15 0.63 -6.80 -4.86
C VAL A 15 -0.64 -7.20 -4.10
N PHE A 16 -1.42 -8.11 -4.67
CA PHE A 16 -2.59 -8.71 -4.02
C PHE A 16 -2.59 -10.22 -4.23
N ASN A 17 -2.58 -10.99 -3.14
CA ASN A 17 -2.62 -12.44 -3.20
C ASN A 17 -3.51 -13.01 -2.09
N ARG A 18 -4.71 -13.42 -2.49
CA ARG A 18 -5.69 -14.11 -1.64
C ARG A 18 -6.18 -15.34 -2.38
N SER A 19 -6.32 -16.44 -1.64
CA SER A 19 -6.88 -17.67 -2.17
C SER A 19 -8.41 -17.64 -2.08
N ARG A 20 -9.06 -18.58 -2.77
CA ARG A 20 -10.52 -18.76 -2.67
C ARG A 20 -10.98 -19.14 -1.25
N ASP A 21 -10.12 -19.81 -0.49
CA ASP A 21 -10.40 -20.26 0.88
C ASP A 21 -10.18 -19.17 1.93
N ASP A 22 -9.43 -18.12 1.57
CA ASP A 22 -9.21 -16.92 2.38
C ASP A 22 -9.58 -15.64 1.58
N PRO A 23 -10.88 -15.49 1.20
CA PRO A 23 -11.33 -14.33 0.45
C PRO A 23 -11.45 -13.10 1.36
N ILE A 24 -11.49 -11.91 0.76
CA ILE A 24 -11.85 -10.68 1.45
C ILE A 24 -13.26 -10.24 1.06
N ALA A 25 -14.01 -9.67 2.00
CA ALA A 25 -15.26 -9.00 1.71
C ALA A 25 -14.98 -7.56 1.31
N VAL A 26 -15.53 -7.13 0.17
CA VAL A 26 -15.39 -5.77 -0.33
C VAL A 26 -16.78 -5.16 -0.55
N HIS A 27 -16.95 -3.90 -0.16
CA HIS A 27 -18.14 -3.13 -0.48
C HIS A 27 -17.90 -2.24 -1.69
N GLN A 28 -18.96 -1.88 -2.40
CA GLN A 28 -18.85 -0.98 -3.54
C GLN A 28 -18.20 0.34 -3.11
N GLY A 29 -17.13 0.73 -3.82
CA GLY A 29 -16.37 1.95 -3.52
C GLY A 29 -15.36 1.81 -2.39
N SER A 30 -15.24 0.65 -1.74
CA SER A 30 -14.17 0.37 -0.77
C SER A 30 -12.85 0.05 -1.47
N LEU A 31 -11.74 0.35 -0.78
CA LEU A 31 -10.41 -0.04 -1.21
C LEU A 31 -10.19 -1.55 -1.02
N ILE A 32 -9.41 -2.14 -1.92
CA ILE A 32 -8.89 -3.50 -1.77
C ILE A 32 -7.57 -3.40 -1.00
N GLU A 33 -7.51 -3.99 0.19
CA GLU A 33 -6.28 -4.02 0.97
C GLU A 33 -5.21 -4.87 0.26
N MET A 34 -4.10 -4.23 -0.11
CA MET A 34 -2.96 -4.90 -0.74
C MET A 34 -2.22 -5.78 0.27
N THR A 35 -1.83 -6.99 -0.13
CA THR A 35 -1.08 -7.93 0.72
C THR A 35 0.44 -7.85 0.51
N GLY A 36 0.87 -7.07 -0.48
CA GLY A 36 2.27 -6.76 -0.78
C GLY A 36 2.39 -5.36 -1.41
N PRO A 37 3.41 -5.10 -2.23
CA PRO A 37 4.46 -6.02 -2.67
C PRO A 37 5.45 -6.40 -1.55
N LYS A 38 6.30 -7.42 -1.79
CA LYS A 38 7.33 -7.85 -0.81
C LYS A 38 8.65 -7.08 -0.92
N ARG A 39 8.86 -6.46 -2.08
CA ARG A 39 9.97 -5.58 -2.45
C ARG A 39 9.42 -4.50 -3.38
N GLY A 40 10.15 -3.42 -3.60
CA GLY A 40 9.77 -2.39 -4.57
C GLY A 40 9.69 -2.97 -5.98
N ILE A 41 8.96 -2.28 -6.83
CA ILE A 41 8.75 -2.65 -8.24
C ILE A 41 9.53 -1.66 -9.08
N ALA A 42 10.56 -2.14 -9.76
CA ALA A 42 11.36 -1.30 -10.65
C ALA A 42 10.62 -1.11 -11.98
N LEU A 43 10.65 0.11 -12.49
CA LEU A 43 10.09 0.46 -13.79
C LEU A 43 11.25 0.82 -14.72
N ILE A 44 11.98 -0.19 -15.24
CA ILE A 44 13.15 0.00 -16.10
C ILE A 44 13.19 -1.09 -17.19
N PRO A 45 13.07 -0.74 -18.48
CA PRO A 45 12.23 0.37 -18.93
C PRO A 45 10.75 0.10 -18.62
N GLU A 46 10.39 -1.17 -18.39
CA GLU A 46 9.01 -1.61 -18.27
C GLU A 46 8.81 -2.64 -17.15
N CYS A 47 7.59 -2.70 -16.63
CA CYS A 47 7.13 -3.70 -15.69
C CYS A 47 5.82 -4.28 -16.21
N LEU A 48 5.71 -5.62 -16.20
CA LEU A 48 4.45 -6.30 -16.48
C LEU A 48 3.63 -6.40 -15.21
N PHE A 49 2.38 -5.94 -15.25
CA PHE A 49 1.43 -6.08 -14.15
C PHE A 49 0.30 -7.03 -14.55
N GLU A 50 0.33 -8.24 -14.02
CA GLU A 50 -0.62 -9.31 -14.31
C GLU A 50 -1.68 -9.39 -13.21
N PHE A 51 -2.93 -9.67 -13.58
CA PHE A 51 -4.05 -9.79 -12.64
C PHE A 51 -5.04 -10.87 -13.08
N ASP A 52 -5.52 -11.63 -12.11
CA ASP A 52 -6.61 -12.59 -12.23
C ASP A 52 -7.39 -12.53 -10.91
N MET A 53 -8.44 -11.72 -10.87
CA MET A 53 -9.28 -11.57 -9.68
C MET A 53 -10.70 -12.07 -9.96
N ARG A 54 -11.29 -12.74 -8.97
CA ARG A 54 -12.60 -13.38 -9.07
C ARG A 54 -13.48 -13.01 -7.87
N ILE A 55 -14.79 -13.00 -8.08
CA ILE A 55 -15.80 -12.85 -7.03
C ILE A 55 -16.28 -14.24 -6.65
N LYS A 56 -16.14 -14.58 -5.37
CA LYS A 56 -16.66 -15.83 -4.81
C LYS A 56 -18.19 -15.77 -4.70
N THR A 57 -18.89 -16.57 -5.50
CA THR A 57 -20.36 -16.55 -5.60
C THR A 57 -21.03 -17.88 -5.26
N GLY A 58 -20.27 -18.98 -5.20
CA GLY A 58 -20.79 -20.32 -4.90
C GLY A 58 -19.87 -21.16 -4.03
N GLU A 59 -20.18 -22.46 -3.92
CA GLU A 59 -19.33 -23.41 -3.18
C GLU A 59 -18.13 -23.84 -4.01
N LYS A 60 -18.25 -23.88 -5.34
CA LYS A 60 -17.21 -24.36 -6.25
C LYS A 60 -16.58 -23.22 -7.05
N GLU A 61 -15.35 -23.44 -7.48
CA GLU A 61 -14.61 -22.47 -8.31
C GLU A 61 -15.27 -22.22 -9.67
N GLU A 62 -15.97 -23.21 -10.22
CA GLU A 62 -16.75 -23.09 -11.46
C GLU A 62 -17.92 -22.10 -11.36
N ASP A 63 -18.38 -21.81 -10.14
CA ASP A 63 -19.46 -20.86 -9.88
C ASP A 63 -18.94 -19.42 -9.73
N ASP A 64 -17.63 -19.22 -9.55
CA ASP A 64 -17.03 -17.93 -9.27
C ASP A 64 -16.98 -17.05 -10.53
N LEU A 65 -17.28 -15.76 -10.35
CA LEU A 65 -17.32 -14.80 -11.45
C LEU A 65 -15.94 -14.18 -11.69
N GLN A 66 -15.50 -14.10 -12.94
CA GLN A 66 -14.29 -13.34 -13.29
C GLN A 66 -14.55 -11.84 -13.09
N LEU A 67 -13.79 -11.20 -12.20
CA LEU A 67 -13.86 -9.75 -11.98
C LEU A 67 -12.98 -9.03 -13.00
N ILE A 68 -11.70 -9.38 -13.05
CA ILE A 68 -10.71 -8.91 -14.02
C ILE A 68 -9.73 -10.05 -14.31
N ASP A 69 -9.27 -10.16 -15.55
CA ASP A 69 -8.22 -11.09 -15.97
C ASP A 69 -7.39 -10.44 -17.08
N GLY A 70 -6.08 -10.60 -17.02
CA GLY A 70 -5.16 -10.12 -18.04
C GLY A 70 -3.88 -9.50 -17.48
N MET A 71 -3.29 -8.62 -18.28
CA MET A 71 -2.06 -7.92 -17.92
C MET A 71 -2.03 -6.54 -18.56
N ILE A 72 -1.27 -5.64 -17.95
CA ILE A 72 -0.88 -4.35 -18.53
C ILE A 72 0.64 -4.21 -18.47
N GLU A 73 1.19 -3.49 -19.42
CA GLU A 73 2.59 -3.09 -19.45
C GLU A 73 2.68 -1.66 -18.92
N LEU A 74 3.52 -1.45 -17.93
CA LEU A 74 3.84 -0.13 -17.39
C LEU A 74 5.20 0.26 -17.95
N ASP A 75 5.30 1.41 -18.60
CA ASP A 75 6.54 1.91 -19.24
C ASP A 75 7.01 3.19 -18.55
N GLU A 76 8.29 3.24 -18.17
CA GLU A 76 8.95 4.34 -17.45
C GLU A 76 8.79 5.69 -18.15
N MET A 77 8.89 5.71 -19.48
CA MET A 77 8.86 6.94 -20.28
C MET A 77 7.46 7.51 -20.43
N ILE A 78 6.43 6.67 -20.30
CA ILE A 78 5.03 7.03 -20.52
C ILE A 78 4.31 7.29 -19.19
N MET A 79 4.71 6.58 -18.14
CA MET A 79 4.07 6.63 -16.84
C MET A 79 4.24 7.99 -16.16
N PRO A 80 3.14 8.68 -15.78
CA PRO A 80 3.24 9.98 -15.15
C PRO A 80 3.77 9.85 -13.72
N GLU A 81 4.58 10.83 -13.32
CA GLU A 81 5.06 11.00 -11.95
C GLU A 81 3.96 11.45 -10.96
N THR A 82 2.85 11.95 -11.49
CA THR A 82 1.67 12.31 -10.71
C THR A 82 0.73 11.10 -10.54
N PRO A 83 0.16 10.90 -9.33
CA PRO A 83 -0.81 9.85 -9.10
C PRO A 83 -2.01 9.95 -10.03
N HIS A 84 -2.26 8.91 -10.80
CA HIS A 84 -3.43 8.81 -11.67
C HIS A 84 -4.16 7.50 -11.42
N THR A 85 -5.45 7.49 -11.74
CA THR A 85 -6.30 6.31 -11.62
C THR A 85 -6.59 5.74 -13.00
N THR A 86 -6.24 4.48 -13.22
CA THR A 86 -6.55 3.70 -14.41
C THR A 86 -7.64 2.69 -14.08
N ARG A 87 -8.68 2.63 -14.93
CA ARG A 87 -9.79 1.69 -14.76
C ARG A 87 -9.55 0.42 -15.57
N ILE A 88 -9.59 -0.72 -14.88
CA ILE A 88 -9.53 -2.05 -15.47
C ILE A 88 -10.97 -2.58 -15.51
N ASN A 89 -11.51 -2.74 -16.71
CA ASN A 89 -12.84 -3.33 -16.90
C ASN A 89 -12.70 -4.84 -17.04
N GLY A 90 -13.58 -5.59 -16.41
CA GLY A 90 -13.77 -7.01 -16.69
C GLY A 90 -15.25 -7.38 -16.71
N ASP A 91 -15.52 -8.67 -16.84
CA ASP A 91 -16.86 -9.16 -17.21
C ASP A 91 -17.90 -8.93 -16.12
N SER A 92 -17.48 -8.97 -14.85
CA SER A 92 -18.37 -8.90 -13.68
C SER A 92 -18.19 -7.61 -12.87
N GLY A 93 -17.46 -6.63 -13.40
CA GLY A 93 -17.23 -5.35 -12.74
C GLY A 93 -15.98 -4.63 -13.24
N SER A 94 -15.57 -3.60 -12.51
CA SER A 94 -14.34 -2.87 -12.80
C SER A 94 -13.55 -2.63 -11.53
N VAL A 95 -12.23 -2.65 -11.66
CA VAL A 95 -11.29 -2.30 -10.58
C VAL A 95 -10.54 -1.05 -10.98
N ASP A 96 -10.52 -0.07 -10.10
CA ASP A 96 -9.70 1.11 -10.25
C ASP A 96 -8.34 0.86 -9.60
N MET A 97 -7.27 1.09 -10.36
CA MET A 97 -5.91 1.03 -9.87
C MET A 97 -5.31 2.43 -9.90
N CYS A 98 -4.75 2.88 -8.77
CA CYS A 98 -4.04 4.14 -8.72
C CYS A 98 -2.54 3.91 -8.51
N LEU A 99 -1.73 4.57 -9.35
CA LEU A 99 -0.29 4.46 -9.36
C LEU A 99 0.36 5.75 -9.86
N ALA A 100 1.68 5.86 -9.64
CA ALA A 100 2.55 6.92 -10.12
C ALA A 100 3.94 6.33 -10.39
N ASN A 101 4.67 6.91 -11.35
CA ASN A 101 6.10 6.70 -11.45
C ASN A 101 6.80 7.51 -10.34
N VAL A 102 7.86 6.96 -9.74
CA VAL A 102 8.69 7.65 -8.76
C VAL A 102 10.12 7.63 -9.28
N SER A 103 10.47 8.65 -10.07
CA SER A 103 11.80 8.79 -10.66
C SER A 103 12.86 9.04 -9.59
N ASP A 104 14.03 8.42 -9.75
CA ASP A 104 15.09 8.34 -8.72
C ASP A 104 14.54 7.93 -7.33
N GLY A 105 13.56 7.02 -7.33
CA GLY A 105 12.90 6.55 -6.12
C GLY A 105 13.75 5.55 -5.32
N VAL A 106 13.47 5.48 -4.02
CA VAL A 106 13.99 4.47 -3.11
C VAL A 106 12.86 3.65 -2.51
N GLU A 107 13.16 2.40 -2.16
CA GLU A 107 12.22 1.53 -1.46
C GLU A 107 12.10 1.92 0.01
N ALA A 108 10.90 2.29 0.45
CA ALA A 108 10.49 2.37 1.85
C ALA A 108 9.93 1.03 2.30
N THR A 109 10.60 0.36 3.23
CA THR A 109 9.96 -0.71 4.01
C THR A 109 9.50 -0.15 5.34
N VAL A 110 8.18 -0.07 5.55
CA VAL A 110 7.53 0.39 6.78
C VAL A 110 7.17 -0.81 7.65
N GLU A 111 7.63 -0.79 8.90
CA GLU A 111 7.32 -1.73 9.97
C GLU A 111 6.56 -0.99 11.07
N VAL A 112 5.40 -1.53 11.49
CA VAL A 112 4.56 -0.92 12.52
C VAL A 112 4.29 -1.91 13.63
N VAL A 113 4.55 -1.51 14.87
CA VAL A 113 4.32 -2.34 16.07
C VAL A 113 3.44 -1.58 17.04
N ILE A 114 2.29 -2.16 17.39
CA ILE A 114 1.44 -1.68 18.47
C ILE A 114 1.88 -2.39 19.74
N SER A 115 2.53 -1.67 20.65
CA SER A 115 3.15 -2.26 21.85
C SER A 115 2.22 -2.29 23.06
N GLU A 116 1.27 -1.35 23.15
CA GLU A 116 0.35 -1.23 24.28
C GLU A 116 -1.01 -0.70 23.80
N LEU A 117 -2.09 -1.23 24.37
CA LEU A 117 -3.45 -0.75 24.22
C LEU A 117 -3.96 -0.25 25.56
N MET A 118 -4.53 0.96 25.56
CA MET A 118 -5.13 1.60 26.73
C MET A 118 -6.67 1.52 26.68
N VAL A 119 -7.25 1.04 25.57
CA VAL A 119 -8.69 0.82 25.36
C VAL A 119 -8.97 -0.60 24.86
N ASN A 120 -10.25 -1.00 24.89
CA ASN A 120 -10.74 -2.28 24.35
C ASN A 120 -10.82 -2.27 22.82
N GLY A 121 -9.66 -2.09 22.18
CA GLY A 121 -9.48 -2.05 20.74
C GLY A 121 -9.95 -0.76 20.07
N PHE A 122 -9.49 -0.57 18.83
CA PHE A 122 -9.77 0.60 18.00
C PHE A 122 -9.60 0.26 16.52
N ASP A 123 -10.17 1.07 15.64
CA ASP A 123 -9.91 0.96 14.20
C ASP A 123 -8.73 1.85 13.84
N LEU A 124 -7.74 1.27 13.17
CA LEU A 124 -6.52 1.94 12.72
C LEU A 124 -6.49 2.00 11.20
N SER A 125 -6.28 3.20 10.66
CA SER A 125 -5.91 3.43 9.27
C SER A 125 -4.50 4.00 9.23
N ILE A 126 -3.68 3.46 8.33
CA ILE A 126 -2.35 4.00 8.04
C ILE A 126 -2.31 4.35 6.57
N SER A 127 -1.87 5.55 6.26
CA SER A 127 -1.69 6.03 4.90
C SER A 127 -0.37 6.73 4.72
N CYS A 128 0.18 6.62 3.51
CA CYS A 128 1.35 7.36 3.08
C CYS A 128 0.91 8.50 2.18
N VAL A 129 1.33 9.72 2.50
CA VAL A 129 1.21 10.84 1.58
C VAL A 129 2.46 10.87 0.74
N VAL A 130 2.32 10.49 -0.53
CA VAL A 130 3.41 10.60 -1.51
C VAL A 130 3.25 11.95 -2.19
N SER A 131 4.30 12.78 -2.14
CA SER A 131 4.34 14.01 -2.91
C SER A 131 4.21 13.67 -4.39
N SER A 132 3.35 14.37 -5.14
CA SER A 132 3.15 14.13 -6.57
C SER A 132 4.31 14.58 -7.44
N SER A 133 5.34 15.18 -6.85
CA SER A 133 6.56 15.58 -7.52
C SER A 133 7.65 15.97 -6.52
N ARG A 134 8.89 16.03 -7.00
CA ARG A 134 9.99 16.75 -6.33
C ARG A 134 9.81 18.28 -6.33
N TYR A 135 8.88 18.81 -7.13
CA TYR A 135 8.74 20.24 -7.42
C TYR A 135 7.30 20.70 -7.16
N GLU A 136 7.08 21.43 -6.06
CA GLU A 136 5.82 21.87 -5.42
C GLU A 136 4.64 22.38 -6.31
N TYR A 137 4.15 21.61 -7.29
CA TYR A 137 2.96 21.94 -8.05
C TYR A 137 1.98 20.76 -8.07
N ASP A 138 1.10 20.82 -7.07
CA ASP A 138 -0.27 20.30 -7.01
C ASP A 138 -0.49 18.76 -7.06
N GLY A 139 -1.31 18.29 -6.10
CA GLY A 139 -1.88 16.94 -6.11
C GLY A 139 -1.16 15.85 -5.32
N SER A 140 -0.77 16.07 -4.05
CA SER A 140 -0.39 14.94 -3.20
C SER A 140 -1.57 13.95 -3.09
N LYS A 141 -1.28 12.67 -3.30
CA LYS A 141 -2.28 11.61 -3.11
C LYS A 141 -1.91 10.80 -1.88
N GLU A 142 -2.92 10.58 -1.06
CA GLU A 142 -2.83 9.74 0.11
C GLU A 142 -3.13 8.29 -0.29
N PHE A 143 -2.18 7.41 -0.06
CA PHE A 143 -2.29 5.98 -0.32
C PHE A 143 -2.47 5.25 1.00
N GLN A 144 -3.65 4.70 1.24
CA GLN A 144 -3.90 3.88 2.42
C GLN A 144 -3.16 2.55 2.28
N ILE A 145 -2.27 2.26 3.23
CA ILE A 145 -1.47 1.03 3.26
C ILE A 145 -2.04 0.00 4.24
N PHE A 146 -2.79 0.45 5.25
CA PHE A 146 -3.46 -0.40 6.23
C PHE A 146 -4.82 0.16 6.64
N GLY A 147 -5.77 -0.74 6.90
CA GLY A 147 -7.06 -0.41 7.48
C GLY A 147 -7.63 -1.62 8.19
N GLY A 148 -7.80 -1.55 9.51
CA GLY A 148 -8.34 -2.67 10.26
C GLY A 148 -8.51 -2.41 11.75
N SER A 149 -9.22 -3.32 12.41
CA SER A 149 -9.43 -3.27 13.86
C SER A 149 -8.25 -3.89 14.60
N ILE A 150 -7.75 -3.16 15.60
CA ILE A 150 -6.68 -3.59 16.50
C ILE A 150 -7.32 -3.95 17.84
N GLY A 151 -7.22 -5.21 18.26
CA GLY A 151 -7.79 -5.71 19.51
C GLY A 151 -6.75 -6.03 20.59
N GLU A 152 -5.48 -6.16 20.22
CA GLU A 152 -4.38 -6.50 21.12
C GLU A 152 -3.05 -5.97 20.56
N ALA A 153 -2.01 -6.01 21.40
CA ALA A 153 -0.67 -5.59 21.00
C ALA A 153 -0.12 -6.55 19.94
N CYS A 154 0.33 -6.02 18.81
CA CYS A 154 0.74 -6.82 17.68
C CYS A 154 1.73 -6.08 16.77
N GLY A 155 2.50 -6.84 15.98
CA GLY A 155 3.21 -6.31 14.83
C GLY A 155 2.34 -6.42 13.59
N LEU A 156 2.23 -5.35 12.82
CA LEU A 156 1.60 -5.41 11.51
C LEU A 156 2.56 -6.04 10.49
N ARG A 157 2.03 -6.40 9.32
CA ARG A 157 2.89 -6.78 8.19
C ARG A 157 3.74 -5.58 7.75
N ARG A 158 4.81 -5.88 7.01
CA ARG A 158 5.61 -4.87 6.33
C ARG A 158 4.84 -4.27 5.16
N PHE A 159 5.01 -2.98 4.95
CA PHE A 159 4.50 -2.28 3.78
C PHE A 159 5.67 -1.77 2.96
N VAL A 160 5.65 -2.02 1.66
CA VAL A 160 6.70 -1.58 0.75
C VAL A 160 6.17 -0.49 -0.16
N LEU A 161 6.86 0.65 -0.22
CA LEU A 161 6.47 1.85 -0.93
C LEU A 161 7.64 2.39 -1.73
N ALA A 162 7.37 3.05 -2.85
CA ALA A 162 8.36 3.87 -3.55
C ALA A 162 8.21 5.33 -3.10
N VAL A 163 9.31 5.99 -2.78
CA VAL A 163 9.34 7.43 -2.44
C VAL A 163 10.50 8.11 -3.13
N TYR A 164 10.37 9.41 -3.38
CA TYR A 164 11.44 10.20 -3.98
C TYR A 164 12.63 10.32 -3.01
N LEU A 165 13.84 10.03 -3.50
CA LEU A 165 15.07 10.33 -2.75
C LEU A 165 15.18 11.83 -2.43
N ASP A 166 15.81 12.17 -1.31
CA ASP A 166 16.01 13.55 -0.85
C ASP A 166 14.70 14.32 -0.57
N THR A 167 13.60 13.59 -0.34
CA THR A 167 12.31 14.16 0.08
C THR A 167 11.92 13.71 1.49
N VAL A 168 10.71 14.09 1.92
CA VAL A 168 10.14 13.65 3.19
C VAL A 168 8.93 12.77 2.91
N MET A 169 8.98 11.55 3.44
CA MET A 169 7.83 10.64 3.49
C MET A 169 6.97 10.99 4.71
N GLN A 170 5.66 11.16 4.49
CA GLN A 170 4.70 11.37 5.56
C GLN A 170 3.80 10.15 5.74
N LEU A 171 3.78 9.59 6.94
CA LEU A 171 2.88 8.52 7.34
C LEU A 171 1.82 9.08 8.29
N LYS A 172 0.55 8.98 7.91
CA LYS A 172 -0.57 9.34 8.77
C LYS A 172 -1.14 8.10 9.43
N LEU A 173 -1.27 8.18 10.75
CA LEU A 173 -1.89 7.18 11.59
C LEU A 173 -3.20 7.78 12.11
N LYS A 174 -4.32 7.25 11.61
CA LYS A 174 -5.65 7.68 12.04
C LYS A 174 -6.29 6.57 12.87
N VAL A 175 -6.74 6.95 14.06
CA VAL A 175 -7.47 6.06 14.96
C VAL A 175 -8.90 6.53 15.11
N ASP A 176 -9.83 5.65 14.81
CA ASP A 176 -11.25 5.85 15.02
C ASP A 176 -11.73 4.93 16.16
N GLN A 177 -12.36 5.53 17.18
CA GLN A 177 -13.09 4.79 18.20
C GLN A 177 -14.59 5.01 18.01
N LYS A 178 -15.39 3.97 18.26
CA LYS A 178 -16.85 4.07 18.14
C LYS A 178 -17.40 5.13 19.10
N GLY A 179 -17.76 6.29 18.55
CA GLY A 179 -18.41 7.39 19.30
C GLY A 179 -17.48 8.55 19.71
N SER A 180 -16.21 8.57 19.29
CA SER A 180 -15.31 9.73 19.47
C SER A 180 -15.00 10.42 18.14
N ASN A 181 -14.46 11.64 18.21
CA ASN A 181 -13.73 12.20 17.07
C ASN A 181 -12.45 11.37 16.86
N GLY A 182 -12.13 11.04 15.61
CA GLY A 182 -10.90 10.33 15.29
C GLY A 182 -9.67 11.15 15.64
N VAL A 183 -8.61 10.48 16.10
CA VAL A 183 -7.30 11.09 16.38
C VAL A 183 -6.38 10.79 15.21
N GLU A 184 -5.67 11.79 14.72
CA GLU A 184 -4.68 11.65 13.65
C GLU A 184 -3.29 12.06 14.17
N HIS A 185 -2.28 11.28 13.83
CA HIS A 185 -0.88 11.60 14.05
C HIS A 185 -0.09 11.43 12.75
N CYS A 186 0.89 12.30 12.50
CA CYS A 186 1.69 12.28 11.28
C CYS A 186 3.17 12.13 11.63
N CYS A 187 3.77 11.02 11.20
CA CYS A 187 5.22 10.79 11.27
C CYS A 187 5.87 11.30 9.98
N SER A 188 7.04 11.91 10.11
CA SER A 188 7.80 12.46 8.97
C SER A 188 9.21 11.89 8.94
N PHE A 189 9.56 11.22 7.86
CA PHE A 189 10.86 10.58 7.69
C PHE A 189 11.59 11.19 6.49
N ALA A 190 12.84 11.61 6.69
CA ALA A 190 13.71 11.97 5.57
C ALA A 190 14.04 10.70 4.77
N CYS A 191 13.80 10.75 3.46
CA CYS A 191 14.10 9.65 2.55
C CYS A 191 15.60 9.61 2.28
N GLU A 192 16.24 8.48 2.58
CA GLU A 192 17.68 8.27 2.35
C GLU A 192 17.89 7.15 1.33
N LEU A 193 19.08 7.06 0.74
CA LEU A 193 19.40 5.97 -0.20
C LEU A 193 19.46 4.61 0.51
N HIS A 194 20.06 4.60 1.70
CA HIS A 194 20.15 3.44 2.58
C HIS A 194 20.06 3.91 4.02
N GLY A 195 19.46 3.09 4.88
CA GLY A 195 19.43 3.39 6.31
C GLY A 195 18.11 2.97 6.96
N CYS A 196 17.91 3.41 8.20
CA CYS A 196 16.62 3.27 8.85
C CYS A 196 16.38 4.41 9.84
N ALA A 197 15.11 4.77 10.00
CA ALA A 197 14.64 5.72 10.99
C ALA A 197 13.43 5.12 11.72
N SER A 198 13.20 5.56 12.95
CA SER A 198 12.08 5.08 13.76
C SER A 198 11.52 6.19 14.62
N GLU A 199 10.21 6.16 14.83
CA GLU A 199 9.46 7.12 15.63
C GLU A 199 8.47 6.35 16.52
N ASP A 200 8.51 6.64 17.83
CA ASP A 200 7.54 6.11 18.78
C ASP A 200 6.42 7.13 18.97
N VAL A 201 5.21 6.72 18.60
CA VAL A 201 3.99 7.50 18.65
C VAL A 201 3.15 7.06 19.83
N ARG A 202 2.87 8.00 20.73
CA ARG A 202 1.88 7.80 21.79
C ARG A 202 0.56 8.45 21.38
N LEU A 203 -0.40 7.63 20.97
CA LEU A 203 -1.75 8.07 20.62
C LEU A 203 -2.58 8.19 21.90
N GLU A 204 -2.34 9.28 22.65
CA GLU A 204 -3.03 9.65 23.90
C GLU A 204 -3.41 8.43 24.77
N GLU A 205 -4.65 8.37 25.26
CA GLU A 205 -5.21 7.29 26.07
C GLU A 205 -5.66 6.08 25.24
N VAL A 206 -5.05 5.86 24.06
CA VAL A 206 -5.48 4.81 23.11
C VAL A 206 -4.44 3.71 22.96
N ALA A 207 -3.25 4.05 22.48
CA ALA A 207 -2.22 3.08 22.17
C ALA A 207 -0.82 3.69 22.06
N SER A 208 0.18 2.83 22.24
CA SER A 208 1.57 3.12 21.91
C SER A 208 1.95 2.37 20.63
N ILE A 209 2.43 3.10 19.62
CA ILE A 209 2.77 2.58 18.29
C ILE A 209 4.22 2.96 17.97
N SER A 210 5.03 2.01 17.54
CA SER A 210 6.36 2.27 17.00
C SER A 210 6.32 2.10 15.48
N VAL A 211 6.81 3.09 14.76
CA VAL A 211 6.93 3.07 13.30
C VAL A 211 8.40 3.09 12.96
N LYS A 212 8.84 2.12 12.16
CA LYS A 212 10.21 2.05 11.62
C LYS A 212 10.14 2.05 10.10
N VAL A 213 10.98 2.87 9.47
CA VAL A 213 11.16 2.88 8.03
C VAL A 213 12.60 2.48 7.73
N THR A 214 12.77 1.55 6.78
CA THR A 214 14.08 1.13 6.26
C THR A 214 14.15 1.48 4.79
N TRP A 215 15.26 2.10 4.39
CA TRP A 215 15.52 2.54 3.03
C TRP A 215 16.50 1.63 2.31
N SER A 216 16.20 1.31 1.06
CA SER A 216 17.13 0.60 0.17
C SER A 216 16.98 1.01 -1.28
N ALA A 217 18.10 1.03 -2.01
CA ALA A 217 18.10 1.08 -3.46
C ALA A 217 17.51 -0.23 -4.03
N LEU A 218 16.69 -0.10 -5.08
CA LEU A 218 16.09 -1.26 -5.77
C LEU A 218 17.07 -1.97 -6.70
N ILE A 219 18.02 -1.21 -7.25
CA ILE A 219 19.04 -1.67 -8.19
C ILE A 219 20.35 -0.99 -7.74
N GLU A 220 21.37 -1.81 -7.47
CA GLU A 220 22.73 -1.36 -7.14
C GLU A 220 23.62 -1.28 -8.38
#